data_AF-Q5JF44-F1
#
_entry.id   AF-Q5JF44-F1
#
_cell.length_a   1.000
_cell.length_b   1.000
_cell.length_c   1.000
_cell.angle_alpha   90.00
_cell.angle_beta   90.00
_cell.angle_gamma   90.00
#
_symmetry.space_group_name_H-M   'P 1'
#
loop_
_entity.id
_entity.type
_entity.pdbx_description
1 polymer ?
#
loop_
_entity_poly.entity_id
_entity_poly.type
_entity_poly.pdbx_seq_one_letter_code
_entity_poly.pdbx_strand_id
1 'polypeptide(L)'
;MIVRGRILGAGVVAPFEVRKDERGLYVRVELPDKLFEHSIDCPCLEPLEFLGLLLPALEEELGEVKGVFVEKVEKEKHHSLLKSFLRFLSKGGHTTP
;
A
#
# COMPACT_ATOMS: atom_id res chain seq x y z
N MET A 1 5.22 2.61 2.21
CA MET A 1 3.84 3.13 2.43
C MET A 1 3.01 2.04 3.09
N ILE A 2 2.14 2.39 4.03
CA ILE A 2 1.21 1.47 4.68
C ILE A 2 -0.19 2.05 4.59
N VAL A 3 -1.16 1.24 4.16
CA VAL A 3 -2.59 1.57 4.14
C VAL A 3 -3.30 0.61 5.06
N ARG A 4 -4.08 1.14 5.99
CA ARG A 4 -4.92 0.35 6.91
C ARG A 4 -6.37 0.74 6.76
N GLY A 5 -7.24 -0.23 6.99
CA GLY A 5 -8.67 -0.01 6.95
C GLY A 5 -9.43 -1.28 7.27
N ARG A 6 -10.67 -1.34 6.78
CA ARG A 6 -11.55 -2.49 6.95
C ARG A 6 -12.37 -2.75 5.70
N ILE A 7 -12.67 -4.02 5.47
CA ILE A 7 -13.58 -4.51 4.43
C ILE A 7 -14.89 -4.88 5.12
N LEU A 8 -16.01 -4.41 4.57
CA LEU A 8 -17.35 -4.80 5.01
C LEU A 8 -17.87 -5.89 4.07
N GLY A 9 -18.00 -7.11 4.58
CA GLY A 9 -18.67 -8.22 3.92
C GLY A 9 -20.13 -8.36 4.36
N ALA A 10 -20.74 -9.48 4.00
CA ALA A 10 -22.10 -9.82 4.41
C ALA A 10 -22.14 -10.21 5.90
N GLY A 11 -22.26 -9.21 6.78
CA GLY A 11 -22.30 -9.42 8.23
C GLY A 11 -20.94 -9.60 8.90
N VAL A 12 -19.84 -9.42 8.16
CA VAL A 12 -18.46 -9.53 8.66
C VAL A 12 -17.71 -8.23 8.41
N VAL A 13 -16.86 -7.84 9.36
CA VAL A 13 -15.91 -6.74 9.22
C VAL A 13 -14.50 -7.29 9.34
N ALA A 14 -13.69 -7.12 8.30
CA ALA A 14 -12.34 -7.65 8.23
C ALA A 14 -11.31 -6.51 8.14
N PRO A 15 -10.51 -6.27 9.19
CA PRO A 15 -9.38 -5.35 9.12
C PRO A 15 -8.39 -5.74 8.04
N PHE A 16 -7.81 -4.76 7.35
CA PHE A 16 -6.74 -5.00 6.40
C PHE A 16 -5.56 -4.05 6.62
N GLU A 17 -4.38 -4.54 6.21
CA GLU A 17 -3.17 -3.75 6.05
C GLU A 17 -2.52 -4.09 4.70
N VAL A 18 -2.22 -3.06 3.91
CA VAL A 18 -1.39 -3.19 2.70
C VAL A 18 -0.11 -2.41 2.90
N ARG A 19 1.03 -3.09 2.77
CA ARG A 19 2.36 -2.50 2.77
C ARG A 19 2.88 -2.44 1.35
N LYS A 20 3.49 -1.32 0.98
CA LYS A 20 4.22 -1.11 -0.27
C LYS A 20 5.63 -0.64 0.03
N ASP A 21 6.62 -1.31 -0.54
CA ASP A 21 8.03 -0.93 -0.51
C ASP A 21 8.59 -0.84 -1.95
N GLU A 22 9.91 -0.76 -2.09
CA GLU A 22 10.56 -0.68 -3.41
C GLU A 22 10.49 -2.00 -4.21
N ARG A 23 10.23 -3.12 -3.55
CA ARG A 23 10.15 -4.45 -4.17
C ARG A 23 8.73 -4.77 -4.64
N GLY A 24 7.73 -4.35 -3.89
CA GLY A 24 6.35 -4.63 -4.25
C GLY A 24 5.36 -4.35 -3.14
N LEU A 25 4.32 -5.18 -3.08
CA LEU A 25 3.24 -5.06 -2.12
C LEU A 25 3.02 -6.35 -1.35
N TYR A 26 2.59 -6.18 -0.11
CA TYR A 26 2.12 -7.26 0.74
C TYR A 26 0.82 -6.82 1.38
N VAL A 27 -0.19 -7.68 1.32
CA VAL A 27 -1.49 -7.49 1.94
C VAL A 27 -1.71 -8.52 3.03
N ARG A 28 -2.36 -8.08 4.09
CA ARG A 28 -2.85 -8.90 5.18
C ARG A 28 -4.29 -8.49 5.48
N VAL A 29 -5.20 -9.46 5.52
CA VAL A 29 -6.60 -9.27 5.92
C VAL A 29 -6.92 -10.24 7.05
N GLU A 30 -7.47 -9.71 8.14
CA GLU A 30 -7.89 -10.49 9.32
C GLU A 30 -9.33 -10.96 9.10
N LEU A 31 -9.48 -12.21 8.68
CA LEU A 31 -10.77 -12.88 8.53
C LEU A 31 -11.18 -13.51 9.88
N PRO A 32 -12.46 -13.87 10.09
CA PRO A 32 -12.94 -14.41 11.37
C PRO A 32 -12.15 -15.63 11.86
N ASP A 33 -11.82 -16.55 10.96
CA ASP A 33 -11.23 -17.85 11.32
C ASP A 33 -9.78 -18.03 10.84
N LYS A 34 -9.25 -17.07 10.06
CA LYS A 34 -7.91 -17.19 9.46
C LYS A 34 -7.32 -15.84 9.08
N LEU A 35 -6.03 -15.88 8.74
CA LEU A 35 -5.34 -14.76 8.13
C LEU A 35 -5.23 -14.96 6.62
N PHE A 36 -5.63 -13.95 5.84
CA PHE A 36 -5.43 -13.93 4.40
C PHE A 36 -4.21 -13.05 4.10
N GLU A 37 -3.18 -13.64 3.51
CA GLU A 37 -1.92 -12.97 3.22
C GLU A 37 -1.52 -13.20 1.76
N HIS A 38 -1.09 -12.14 1.08
CA HIS A 38 -0.56 -12.23 -0.28
C HIS A 38 0.53 -11.18 -0.51
N SER A 39 1.53 -11.53 -1.31
CA SER A 39 2.58 -10.62 -1.76
C SER A 39 2.76 -10.68 -3.26
N ILE A 40 3.15 -9.55 -3.86
CA ILE A 40 3.50 -9.44 -5.27
C ILE A 40 4.69 -8.51 -5.46
N ASP A 41 5.62 -8.89 -6.33
CA ASP A 41 6.79 -8.10 -6.72
C ASP A 41 6.48 -7.17 -7.90
N CYS A 42 5.42 -6.36 -7.79
CA CYS A 42 5.13 -5.26 -8.74
C CYS A 42 5.07 -3.94 -7.96
N PRO A 43 6.18 -3.20 -7.86
CA PRO A 43 6.19 -1.90 -7.21
C PRO A 43 5.36 -0.85 -7.98
N CYS A 44 4.99 -1.16 -9.22
CA CYS A 44 4.09 -0.41 -10.08
C CYS A 44 2.67 -0.24 -9.51
N LEU A 45 2.13 -1.27 -8.86
CA LEU A 45 0.75 -1.28 -8.39
C LEU A 45 0.58 -0.39 -7.15
N GLU A 46 -0.54 0.31 -7.06
CA GLU A 46 -0.91 1.02 -5.84
C GLU A 46 -1.59 0.08 -4.84
N PRO A 47 -1.48 0.34 -3.52
CA PRO A 47 -2.01 -0.54 -2.48
C PRO A 47 -3.49 -0.94 -2.64
N LEU A 48 -4.35 0.00 -3.02
CA LEU A 48 -5.77 -0.28 -3.20
C LEU A 48 -6.09 -0.97 -4.52
N GLU A 49 -5.27 -0.79 -5.55
CA GLU A 49 -5.40 -1.54 -6.80
C GLU A 49 -5.10 -3.01 -6.55
N PHE A 50 -4.00 -3.30 -5.82
CA PHE A 50 -3.65 -4.66 -5.45
C PHE A 50 -4.72 -5.31 -4.57
N LEU A 51 -5.24 -4.60 -3.56
CA LEU A 51 -6.37 -5.10 -2.76
C LEU A 51 -7.61 -5.35 -3.64
N GLY A 52 -7.89 -4.46 -4.59
CA GLY A 52 -8.99 -4.60 -5.56
C GLY A 52 -8.92 -5.89 -6.38
N LEU A 53 -7.72 -6.28 -6.83
CA LEU A 53 -7.49 -7.53 -7.57
C LEU A 53 -7.78 -8.79 -6.72
N LEU A 54 -7.74 -8.66 -5.40
CA LEU A 54 -7.95 -9.77 -4.47
C LEU A 54 -9.38 -9.82 -3.92
N LEU A 55 -10.23 -8.83 -4.24
CA LEU A 55 -11.62 -8.82 -3.78
C LEU A 55 -12.41 -10.07 -4.15
N PRO A 56 -12.29 -10.67 -5.35
CA PRO A 56 -13.01 -11.90 -5.66
C PRO A 56 -12.67 -13.05 -4.69
N ALA A 57 -11.39 -13.22 -4.36
CA ALA A 57 -10.96 -14.25 -3.41
C ALA A 57 -11.40 -13.92 -1.98
N LEU A 58 -11.47 -12.63 -1.61
CA LEU A 58 -11.97 -12.20 -0.31
C LEU A 58 -13.50 -12.33 -0.20
N GLU A 59 -14.25 -12.18 -1.31
CA GLU A 59 -15.70 -12.38 -1.35
C GLU A 59 -16.10 -13.84 -1.13
N GLU A 60 -15.27 -14.81 -1.55
CA GLU A 60 -15.47 -16.22 -1.22
C GLU A 60 -15.46 -16.48 0.30
N GLU A 61 -14.76 -15.64 1.06
CA GLU A 61 -14.59 -15.77 2.52
C GLU A 61 -15.54 -14.86 3.31
N LEU A 62 -15.78 -13.65 2.83
CA LEU A 62 -16.54 -12.59 3.51
C LEU A 62 -18.00 -12.51 3.04
N GLY A 63 -18.37 -13.26 2.01
CA GLY A 63 -19.56 -13.01 1.22
C GLY A 63 -19.45 -11.71 0.43
N GLU A 64 -20.58 -11.23 -0.10
CA GLU A 64 -20.63 -10.01 -0.91
C GLU A 64 -19.97 -8.81 -0.19
N VAL A 65 -18.93 -8.25 -0.81
CA VAL A 65 -18.24 -7.08 -0.25
C VAL A 65 -19.10 -5.85 -0.50
N LYS A 66 -19.54 -5.23 0.59
CA LYS A 66 -20.35 -3.99 0.60
C LYS A 66 -19.50 -2.74 0.51
N GLY A 67 -18.22 -2.83 0.87
CA GLY A 67 -17.29 -1.71 0.71
C GLY A 67 -15.95 -1.92 1.37
N VAL A 68 -14.98 -1.12 0.94
CA VAL A 68 -13.64 -1.05 1.50
C VAL A 68 -13.44 0.37 2.04
N PHE A 69 -13.10 0.48 3.32
CA PHE A 69 -12.95 1.76 4.01
C PHE A 69 -11.51 1.92 4.46
N VAL A 70 -10.86 2.95 3.96
CA VAL A 70 -9.50 3.32 4.38
C VAL A 70 -9.58 4.18 5.63
N GLU A 71 -8.86 3.78 6.67
CA GLU A 71 -8.84 4.48 7.97
C GLU A 71 -7.52 5.22 8.20
N LYS A 72 -6.39 4.68 7.72
CA LYS A 72 -5.08 5.29 7.91
C LYS A 72 -4.18 5.07 6.71
N VAL A 73 -3.48 6.12 6.30
CA VAL A 73 -2.42 6.05 5.29
C VAL A 73 -1.13 6.64 5.86
N GLU A 74 -0.09 5.81 5.93
CA GLU A 74 1.26 6.21 6.36
C GLU A 74 2.20 6.16 5.16
N LYS A 75 2.62 7.32 4.67
CA LYS A 75 3.70 7.41 3.69
C LYS A 75 5.00 7.65 4.44
N GLU A 76 6.00 6.80 4.20
CA GLU A 76 7.36 7.15 4.61
C GLU A 76 7.78 8.39 3.82
N LYS A 77 8.16 9.45 4.53
CA LYS A 77 8.65 10.68 3.90
C LYS A 77 9.96 10.34 3.17
N HIS A 78 9.91 10.16 1.85
CA HIS A 78 11.11 10.09 1.01
C HIS A 78 11.85 11.44 1.08
N HIS A 79 12.70 11.60 2.09
CA HIS A 79 13.50 12.81 2.34
C HIS A 79 14.87 12.79 1.65
N SER A 80 15.19 11.77 0.83
CA SER A 80 16.55 11.53 0.33
C SER A 80 16.83 12.11 -1.06
N LEU A 81 15.89 12.03 -2.01
CA LEU A 81 16.18 12.37 -3.41
C LEU A 81 16.27 13.89 -3.66
N LEU A 82 15.36 14.68 -3.07
CA LEU A 82 15.37 16.14 -3.22
C LEU A 82 16.60 16.80 -2.57
N LYS A 83 17.06 16.30 -1.41
CA LYS A 83 18.27 16.82 -0.75
C LYS A 83 19.57 16.47 -1.49
N SER A 84 19.61 15.34 -2.19
CA SER A 84 20.74 14.95 -3.03
C SER A 84 20.80 15.82 -4.30
N PHE A 85 19.65 15.98 -4.97
CA PHE A 85 19.54 16.78 -6.19
C PHE A 85 19.85 18.26 -5.95
N LEU A 86 19.37 18.86 -4.85
CA LEU A 86 19.68 20.24 -4.48
C LEU A 86 21.17 20.47 -4.17
N ARG A 87 21.86 19.49 -3.57
CA ARG A 87 23.32 19.56 -3.36
C ARG A 87 24.12 19.45 -4.65
N PHE A 88 23.64 18.65 -5.60
CA PHE A 88 24.27 18.49 -6.91
C PHE A 88 24.18 19.80 -7.73
N LEU A 89 23.01 20.45 -7.73
CA LEU A 89 22.81 21.73 -8.42
C LEU A 89 23.58 22.90 -7.77
N SER A 90 23.78 22.88 -6.45
CA SER A 90 24.50 23.95 -5.74
C SER A 90 26.03 23.94 -5.98
N LYS A 91 26.61 22.90 -6.59
CA LYS A 91 28.06 22.80 -6.86
C LYS A 91 28.46 23.18 -8.29
N GLY A 92 27.51 23.47 -9.19
CA GLY A 92 27.77 23.71 -10.62
C GLY A 92 28.11 25.15 -11.03
N GLY A 93 28.36 26.06 -10.10
CA GLY A 93 28.55 27.49 -10.39
C GLY A 93 29.92 28.03 -9.98
N HIS A 94 31.01 27.53 -10.58
CA HIS A 94 32.31 28.22 -10.63
C HIS A 94 32.98 27.92 -11.98
N THR A 95 32.50 28.59 -13.03
CA THR A 95 33.34 28.93 -14.17
C THR A 95 33.76 30.38 -13.98
N THR A 96 34.94 30.59 -13.42
CA THR A 96 35.68 31.86 -13.51
C THR A 96 36.62 31.82 -14.72
N PRO A 97 36.88 32.99 -15.33
CA PRO A 97 37.33 33.14 -16.73
C PRO A 97 38.76 32.67 -17.00
#